data_AF-A0A7Y3BR31-F1
#
_entry.id   AF-A0A7Y3BR31-F1
#
_cell.length_a   1.000
_cell.length_b   1.000
_cell.length_c   1.000
_cell.angle_alpha   90.00
_cell.angle_beta   90.00
_cell.angle_gamma   90.00
#
_symmetry.space_group_name_H-M   'P 1'
#
loop_
_entity.id
_entity.type
_entity.pdbx_description
1 polymer ?
#
loop_
_entity_poly.entity_id
_entity_poly.type
_entity_poly.pdbx_seq_one_letter_code
_entity_poly.pdbx_strand_id
1 'polypeptide(L)'
;MATARGRALECELLASGLAAIAIALAPGCGKPAEETVSPVHVTPSDAPHQVEVPAPEALRVRVVRQYPHDKDAFTQGLIWHDGVMYESTGQYGKSSLRRVRLEDGKVLAERELESELFGEGLARVGEHLIQLTWRSGLALISDLATLEQRSTVRYRGEGWGLCFDGTALVMSDGSSVLEFRDPLSMDVLREVRVVREGRPVPRLNELECVGSEIYANVWQSDEILRIDSKTGRVTAIVDASALLTRFESLRADVLNGIAYRPDSKTFLLTGKLWPQLFEVELVPR
;
A
#
# COMPACT_ATOMS: atom_id res chain seq x y z
N MET A 1 30.41 11.25 -42.24
CA MET A 1 31.36 10.38 -41.51
C MET A 1 31.99 11.21 -40.40
N ALA A 2 31.54 11.03 -39.16
CA ALA A 2 32.18 11.62 -37.99
C ALA A 2 31.97 10.67 -36.81
N THR A 3 33.09 10.26 -36.24
CA THR A 3 33.31 9.30 -35.16
C THR A 3 33.04 9.92 -33.79
N ALA A 4 32.50 9.14 -32.84
CA ALA A 4 32.76 9.35 -31.41
C ALA A 4 32.78 7.99 -30.68
N ARG A 5 33.92 7.73 -30.02
CA ARG A 5 34.30 6.52 -29.29
C ARG A 5 33.73 6.54 -27.87
N GLY A 6 33.39 5.36 -27.36
CA GLY A 6 33.08 5.13 -25.94
C GLY A 6 34.30 5.21 -25.03
N ARG A 7 34.03 5.43 -23.74
CA ARG A 7 34.97 5.22 -22.63
C ARG A 7 34.23 4.58 -21.45
N ALA A 8 34.78 3.48 -20.97
CA ALA A 8 34.47 2.84 -19.71
C ALA A 8 35.11 3.62 -18.55
N LEU A 9 34.48 3.59 -17.38
CA LEU A 9 35.05 4.05 -16.11
C LEU A 9 35.48 2.84 -15.27
N GLU A 10 36.75 2.80 -14.91
CA GLU A 10 37.28 2.01 -13.79
C GLU A 10 37.39 2.90 -12.55
N CYS A 11 37.17 2.33 -11.37
CA CYS A 11 37.17 3.01 -10.08
C CYS A 11 38.31 2.44 -9.22
N GLU A 12 39.31 3.26 -8.88
CA GLU A 12 40.43 2.90 -8.00
C GLU A 12 40.08 3.14 -6.51
N LEU A 13 40.44 2.18 -5.66
CA LEU A 13 40.44 2.27 -4.20
C LEU A 13 41.68 3.03 -3.71
N LEU A 14 41.50 4.00 -2.82
CA LEU A 14 42.58 4.62 -2.04
C LEU A 14 42.51 4.16 -0.58
N ALA A 15 43.59 3.52 -0.12
CA ALA A 15 43.86 3.21 1.27
C ALA A 15 44.72 4.33 1.89
N SER A 16 44.28 4.91 3.00
CA SER A 16 45.02 5.93 3.76
C SER A 16 45.54 5.36 5.08
N GLY A 17 46.86 5.44 5.26
CA GLY A 17 47.61 4.93 6.41
C GLY A 17 47.54 5.81 7.67
N LEU A 18 47.71 5.15 8.82
CA LEU A 18 47.81 5.74 10.15
C LEU A 18 49.27 6.06 10.49
N ALA A 19 49.55 7.31 10.87
CA ALA A 19 50.82 7.74 11.43
C ALA A 19 50.76 7.69 12.97
N ALA A 20 51.68 6.96 13.60
CA ALA A 20 51.88 6.92 15.04
C ALA A 20 52.85 8.02 15.48
N ILE A 21 52.43 8.84 16.46
CA ILE A 21 53.28 9.84 17.12
C ILE A 21 53.57 9.34 18.55
N ALA A 22 54.86 9.13 18.83
CA ALA A 22 55.38 8.84 20.16
C ALA A 22 55.75 10.16 20.87
N ILE A 23 55.29 10.37 22.10
CA ILE A 23 55.71 11.47 22.97
C ILE A 23 56.24 10.88 24.28
N ALA A 24 57.44 11.34 24.64
CA ALA A 24 58.21 10.92 25.80
C ALA A 24 57.60 11.43 27.13
N LEU A 25 57.68 10.59 28.17
CA LEU A 25 57.31 10.92 29.55
C LEU A 25 58.54 11.42 30.32
N ALA A 26 58.40 12.56 30.99
CA ALA A 26 59.29 13.03 32.06
C ALA A 26 58.52 13.04 33.39
N PRO A 27 59.13 12.65 34.54
CA PRO A 27 58.41 12.54 35.80
C PRO A 27 58.46 13.85 36.58
N GLY A 28 57.29 14.46 36.81
CA GLY A 28 57.13 15.63 37.67
C GLY A 28 56.21 15.29 38.85
N CYS A 29 56.78 15.11 40.04
CA CYS A 29 56.04 15.03 41.29
C CYS A 29 55.42 16.40 41.64
N GLY A 30 54.09 16.47 41.68
CA GLY A 30 53.33 17.56 42.29
C GLY A 30 52.15 16.97 43.06
N LYS A 31 51.99 17.35 44.33
CA LYS A 31 50.87 16.90 45.19
C LYS A 31 49.54 17.43 44.61
N PRO A 32 48.43 16.67 44.70
CA PRO A 32 47.13 17.19 44.28
C PRO A 32 46.66 18.27 45.26
N ALA A 33 46.25 19.41 44.74
CA ALA A 33 45.45 20.39 45.47
C ALA A 33 44.00 19.88 45.54
N GLU A 34 43.43 19.93 46.73
CA GLU A 34 42.05 19.51 47.00
C GLU A 34 41.10 20.62 46.53
N GLU A 35 40.57 20.48 45.30
CA GLU A 35 39.52 21.37 44.79
C GLU A 35 38.17 20.98 45.41
N THR A 36 37.57 21.92 46.12
CA THR A 36 36.23 21.82 46.68
C THR A 36 35.20 21.99 45.56
N VAL A 37 34.65 20.87 45.09
CA VAL A 37 33.54 20.88 44.11
C VAL A 37 32.26 21.29 44.82
N SER A 38 31.71 22.46 44.46
CA SER A 38 30.37 22.86 44.87
C SER A 38 29.32 22.02 44.14
N PRO A 39 28.21 21.62 44.79
CA PRO A 39 27.21 20.78 44.15
C PRO A 39 26.51 21.53 43.01
N VAL A 40 26.62 21.00 41.80
CA VAL A 40 25.83 21.44 40.65
C VAL A 40 24.37 21.08 40.95
N HIS A 41 23.51 22.09 41.09
CA HIS A 41 22.06 21.88 41.04
C HIS A 41 21.69 21.44 39.63
N VAL A 42 21.50 20.13 39.45
CA VAL A 42 20.84 19.57 38.28
C VAL A 42 19.36 19.88 38.44
N THR A 43 18.88 20.90 37.75
CA THR A 43 17.45 21.07 37.54
C THR A 43 16.91 19.83 36.83
N PRO A 44 15.77 19.26 37.25
CA PRO A 44 15.16 18.17 36.51
C PRO A 44 14.88 18.67 35.09
N SER A 45 15.54 18.04 34.12
CA SER A 45 15.31 18.22 32.69
C SER A 45 13.82 18.14 32.39
N ASP A 46 13.34 19.04 31.53
CA ASP A 46 12.00 19.05 30.97
C ASP A 46 11.56 17.63 30.62
N ALA A 47 10.41 17.21 31.18
CA ALA A 47 9.77 15.97 30.78
C ALA A 47 9.60 15.99 29.24
N PRO A 48 9.86 14.88 28.54
CA PRO A 48 9.68 14.85 27.10
C PRO A 48 8.25 15.27 26.77
N HIS A 49 8.10 16.38 26.04
CA HIS A 49 6.82 16.79 25.50
C HIS A 49 6.25 15.61 24.72
N GLN A 50 5.21 14.98 25.28
CA GLN A 50 4.46 13.97 24.56
C GLN A 50 3.84 14.69 23.36
N VAL A 51 4.37 14.41 22.17
CA VAL A 51 3.78 14.91 20.93
C VAL A 51 2.38 14.32 20.87
N GLU A 52 1.37 15.17 21.12
CA GLU A 52 -0.03 14.78 21.05
C GLU A 52 -0.32 14.35 19.61
N VAL A 53 -0.48 13.04 19.42
CA VAL A 53 -0.78 12.47 18.10
C VAL A 53 -2.26 12.71 17.85
N PRO A 54 -2.65 13.48 16.81
CA PRO A 54 -4.05 13.74 16.53
C PRO A 54 -4.80 12.43 16.27
N ALA A 55 -5.97 12.30 16.88
CA ALA A 55 -6.90 11.21 16.59
C ALA A 55 -7.25 11.19 15.09
N PRO A 56 -7.55 10.01 14.51
CA PRO A 56 -7.99 9.92 13.12
C PRO A 56 -9.26 10.74 12.87
N GLU A 57 -9.33 11.41 11.73
CA GLU A 57 -10.55 12.08 11.28
C GLU A 57 -11.67 11.06 11.03
N ALA A 58 -12.88 11.35 11.50
CA ALA A 58 -14.06 10.55 11.19
C ALA A 58 -14.72 11.06 9.90
N LEU A 59 -14.68 10.23 8.87
CA LEU A 59 -15.27 10.49 7.56
C LEU A 59 -16.46 9.57 7.30
N ARG A 60 -17.31 9.96 6.37
CA ARG A 60 -18.35 9.09 5.78
C ARG A 60 -18.34 9.22 4.27
N VAL A 61 -18.87 8.22 3.60
CA VAL A 61 -19.12 8.28 2.15
C VAL A 61 -20.33 9.18 1.86
N ARG A 62 -20.21 10.04 0.86
CA ARG A 62 -21.34 10.69 0.19
C ARG A 62 -21.41 10.19 -1.25
N VAL A 63 -22.46 9.43 -1.56
CA VAL A 63 -22.67 8.89 -2.91
C VAL A 63 -22.92 10.02 -3.90
N VAL A 64 -22.13 10.03 -4.97
CA VAL A 64 -22.26 10.95 -6.12
C VAL A 64 -23.01 10.24 -7.24
N ARG A 65 -22.63 9.00 -7.56
CA ARG A 65 -23.25 8.16 -8.59
C ARG A 65 -23.22 6.69 -8.18
N GLN A 66 -24.09 5.90 -8.81
CA GLN A 66 -24.13 4.46 -8.70
C GLN A 66 -24.06 3.86 -10.10
N TYR A 67 -23.36 2.74 -10.23
CA TYR A 67 -23.14 2.02 -11.47
C TYR A 67 -23.42 0.52 -11.26
N PRO A 68 -23.94 -0.20 -12.28
CA PRO A 68 -24.08 -1.64 -12.19
C PRO A 68 -22.74 -2.32 -11.95
N HIS A 69 -22.72 -3.34 -11.09
CA HIS A 69 -21.57 -4.20 -10.87
C HIS A 69 -21.95 -5.67 -11.06
N ASP A 70 -21.01 -6.48 -11.51
CA ASP A 70 -21.23 -7.92 -11.69
C ASP A 70 -21.40 -8.60 -10.32
N LYS A 71 -22.64 -9.03 -10.04
CA LYS A 71 -22.99 -9.73 -8.80
C LYS A 71 -22.30 -11.09 -8.63
N ASP A 72 -21.68 -11.62 -9.67
CA ASP A 72 -20.92 -12.88 -9.62
C ASP A 72 -19.41 -12.63 -9.48
N ALA A 73 -18.96 -11.36 -9.47
CA ALA A 73 -17.57 -10.96 -9.27
C ALA A 73 -17.20 -10.95 -7.78
N PHE A 74 -16.24 -11.78 -7.40
CA PHE A 74 -15.66 -11.76 -6.05
C PHE A 74 -14.47 -10.79 -6.04
N THR A 75 -14.75 -9.49 -6.03
CA THR A 75 -13.75 -8.42 -6.17
C THR A 75 -12.62 -8.51 -5.14
N GLN A 76 -11.38 -8.50 -5.62
CA GLN A 76 -10.17 -8.54 -4.79
C GLN A 76 -9.14 -7.45 -5.10
N GLY A 77 -9.26 -6.77 -6.23
CA GLY A 77 -8.47 -5.59 -6.55
C GLY A 77 -9.17 -4.75 -7.62
N LEU A 78 -9.11 -3.43 -7.48
CA LEU A 78 -9.82 -2.50 -8.35
C LEU A 78 -8.90 -1.37 -8.79
N ILE A 79 -8.94 -0.99 -10.08
CA ILE A 79 -8.17 0.13 -10.61
C ILE A 79 -9.05 0.96 -11.53
N TRP A 80 -8.90 2.28 -11.45
CA TRP A 80 -9.40 3.22 -12.44
C TRP A 80 -8.25 3.78 -13.26
N HIS A 81 -8.32 3.66 -14.59
CA HIS A 81 -7.30 4.21 -15.49
C HIS A 81 -7.91 4.55 -16.85
N ASP A 82 -7.67 5.77 -17.34
CA ASP A 82 -8.04 6.23 -18.69
C ASP A 82 -9.49 5.93 -19.11
N GLY A 83 -10.43 6.15 -18.20
CA GLY A 83 -11.87 5.99 -18.48
C GLY A 83 -12.39 4.56 -18.39
N VAL A 84 -11.55 3.59 -18.03
CA VAL A 84 -11.94 2.20 -17.86
C VAL A 84 -11.54 1.67 -16.48
N MET A 85 -12.28 0.67 -16.03
CA MET A 85 -11.99 -0.05 -14.79
C MET A 85 -11.23 -1.33 -15.09
N TYR A 86 -10.27 -1.68 -14.24
CA TYR A 86 -9.67 -3.00 -14.21
C TYR A 86 -10.00 -3.66 -12.88
N GLU A 87 -10.31 -4.95 -12.92
CA GLU A 87 -10.75 -5.68 -11.74
C GLU A 87 -10.07 -7.05 -11.68
N SER A 88 -9.58 -7.39 -10.51
CA SER A 88 -9.17 -8.75 -10.15
C SER A 88 -10.28 -9.42 -9.35
N THR A 89 -10.66 -10.63 -9.76
CA THR A 89 -11.63 -11.45 -9.03
C THR A 89 -10.98 -12.68 -8.42
N GLY A 90 -11.47 -13.08 -7.25
CA GLY A 90 -11.08 -14.29 -6.54
C GLY A 90 -12.01 -15.48 -6.77
N GLN A 91 -11.80 -16.54 -5.98
CA GLN A 91 -12.38 -17.90 -6.03
C GLN A 91 -11.63 -18.86 -6.97
N TYR A 92 -11.26 -20.02 -6.44
CA TYR A 92 -10.64 -21.10 -7.22
C TYR A 92 -11.57 -21.53 -8.37
N GLY A 93 -11.00 -21.66 -9.57
CA GLY A 93 -11.74 -21.98 -10.80
C GLY A 93 -12.60 -20.84 -11.35
N LYS A 94 -12.59 -19.64 -10.76
CA LYS A 94 -13.36 -18.47 -11.22
C LYS A 94 -12.58 -17.14 -11.16
N SER A 95 -11.33 -17.18 -10.71
CA SER A 95 -10.50 -15.99 -10.61
C SER A 95 -10.17 -15.47 -11.99
N SER A 96 -10.22 -14.16 -12.17
CA SER A 96 -10.01 -13.52 -13.46
C SER A 96 -9.37 -12.15 -13.32
N LEU A 97 -8.78 -11.68 -14.41
CA LEU A 97 -8.40 -10.28 -14.62
C LEU A 97 -9.32 -9.69 -15.69
N ARG A 98 -9.98 -8.58 -15.38
CA ARG A 98 -11.02 -7.98 -16.22
C ARG A 98 -10.69 -6.54 -16.56
N ARG A 99 -11.10 -6.12 -17.75
CA ARG A 99 -11.28 -4.72 -18.13
C ARG A 99 -12.76 -4.47 -18.30
N VAL A 100 -13.31 -3.51 -17.58
CA VAL A 100 -14.76 -3.28 -17.43
C VAL A 100 -15.09 -1.83 -17.76
N ARG A 101 -16.20 -1.63 -18.46
CA ARG A 101 -16.76 -0.30 -18.70
C ARG A 101 -17.60 0.13 -17.49
N LEU A 102 -17.31 1.30 -16.95
CA LEU A 102 -17.94 1.79 -15.72
C LEU A 102 -19.45 2.02 -15.87
N GLU A 103 -19.89 2.59 -16.98
CA GLU A 103 -21.27 3.09 -17.13
C GLU A 103 -22.33 1.99 -17.02
N ASP A 104 -22.01 0.78 -17.46
CA ASP A 104 -22.95 -0.34 -17.52
C ASP A 104 -22.41 -1.65 -16.95
N GLY A 105 -21.21 -1.65 -16.37
CA GLY A 105 -20.57 -2.85 -15.79
C GLY A 105 -20.17 -3.90 -16.83
N LYS A 106 -20.19 -3.58 -18.14
CA LYS A 106 -19.87 -4.56 -19.18
C LYS A 106 -18.38 -4.91 -19.16
N VAL A 107 -18.08 -6.19 -19.02
CA VAL A 107 -16.75 -6.76 -19.24
C VAL A 107 -16.36 -6.60 -20.72
N LEU A 108 -15.31 -5.83 -20.97
CA LEU A 108 -14.76 -5.53 -22.30
C LEU A 108 -13.69 -6.53 -22.73
N ALA A 109 -12.94 -7.05 -21.77
CA ALA A 109 -11.95 -8.10 -21.93
C ALA A 109 -11.78 -8.82 -20.59
N GLU A 110 -11.47 -10.11 -20.65
CA GLU A 110 -11.26 -10.96 -19.48
C GLU A 110 -10.17 -11.99 -19.78
N ARG A 111 -9.35 -12.27 -18.77
CA ARG A 111 -8.45 -13.41 -18.74
C ARG A 111 -8.72 -14.21 -17.48
N GLU A 112 -9.16 -15.45 -17.64
CA GLU A 112 -9.27 -16.39 -16.53
C GLU A 112 -7.87 -16.79 -16.02
N LEU A 113 -7.77 -17.03 -14.72
CA LEU A 113 -6.58 -17.60 -14.11
C LEU A 113 -6.66 -19.13 -14.15
N GLU A 114 -5.51 -19.79 -14.02
CA GLU A 114 -5.48 -21.24 -13.78
C GLU A 114 -6.35 -21.59 -12.56
N SER A 115 -7.06 -22.72 -12.63
CA SER A 115 -8.12 -23.06 -11.68
C SER A 115 -7.66 -23.19 -10.22
N GLU A 116 -6.38 -23.51 -10.04
CA GLU A 116 -5.66 -23.68 -8.79
C GLU A 116 -5.23 -22.36 -8.18
N LEU A 117 -5.39 -21.24 -8.90
CA LEU A 117 -5.06 -19.91 -8.42
C LEU A 117 -6.31 -19.20 -7.92
N PHE A 118 -6.13 -18.51 -6.79
CA PHE A 118 -7.10 -17.58 -6.25
C PHE A 118 -6.52 -16.18 -6.44
N GLY A 119 -7.13 -15.37 -7.33
CA GLY A 119 -6.72 -14.01 -7.63
C GLY A 119 -7.00 -13.05 -6.47
N GLU A 120 -6.08 -12.11 -6.23
CA GLU A 120 -6.14 -11.14 -5.14
C GLU A 120 -5.90 -9.71 -5.66
N GLY A 121 -5.19 -8.86 -4.93
CA GLY A 121 -4.96 -7.44 -5.23
C GLY A 121 -4.35 -7.18 -6.60
N LEU A 122 -4.61 -5.98 -7.13
CA LEU A 122 -4.25 -5.57 -8.48
C LEU A 122 -3.65 -4.17 -8.46
N ALA A 123 -2.46 -3.99 -9.05
CA ALA A 123 -1.85 -2.67 -9.24
C ALA A 123 -1.40 -2.45 -10.69
N ARG A 124 -1.37 -1.19 -11.13
CA ARG A 124 -0.80 -0.78 -12.42
C ARG A 124 0.60 -0.20 -12.22
N VAL A 125 1.57 -0.67 -13.00
CA VAL A 125 2.94 -0.13 -13.06
C VAL A 125 3.32 0.11 -14.51
N GLY A 126 3.28 1.37 -14.96
CA GLY A 126 3.38 1.68 -16.39
C GLY A 126 2.35 0.87 -17.18
N GLU A 127 2.75 0.28 -18.30
CA GLU A 127 1.86 -0.52 -19.17
C GLU A 127 1.58 -1.95 -18.68
N HIS A 128 1.81 -2.24 -17.40
CA HIS A 128 1.60 -3.56 -16.82
C HIS A 128 0.57 -3.53 -15.70
N LEU A 129 -0.18 -4.62 -15.60
CA LEU A 129 -1.01 -4.97 -14.46
C LEU A 129 -0.33 -6.09 -13.69
N ILE A 130 -0.22 -5.92 -12.37
CA ILE A 130 0.36 -6.91 -11.47
C ILE A 130 -0.76 -7.41 -10.57
N GLN A 131 -1.10 -8.69 -10.70
CA GLN A 131 -2.18 -9.34 -9.97
C GLN A 131 -1.59 -10.34 -8.98
N LEU A 132 -1.91 -10.20 -7.70
CA LEU A 132 -1.50 -11.14 -6.66
C LEU A 132 -2.33 -12.42 -6.69
N THR A 133 -1.83 -13.43 -6.00
CA THR A 133 -2.55 -14.67 -5.69
C THR A 133 -2.56 -14.92 -4.19
N TRP A 134 -3.64 -15.46 -3.64
CA TRP A 134 -3.79 -15.53 -2.19
C TRP A 134 -2.67 -16.31 -1.49
N ARG A 135 -2.55 -17.61 -1.74
CA ARG A 135 -1.61 -18.51 -1.02
C ARG A 135 -0.49 -19.07 -1.87
N SER A 136 -0.55 -18.86 -3.18
CA SER A 136 0.41 -19.43 -4.13
C SER A 136 1.74 -18.66 -4.17
N GLY A 137 1.77 -17.43 -3.64
CA GLY A 137 2.96 -16.59 -3.63
C GLY A 137 3.39 -16.18 -5.05
N LEU A 138 2.44 -15.94 -5.94
CA LEU A 138 2.67 -15.57 -7.34
C LEU A 138 2.06 -14.20 -7.64
N ALA A 139 2.86 -13.33 -8.24
CA ALA A 139 2.42 -12.10 -8.88
C ALA A 139 2.40 -12.33 -10.39
N LEU A 140 1.23 -12.23 -11.01
CA LEU A 140 1.01 -12.41 -12.44
C LEU A 140 1.11 -11.05 -13.13
N ILE A 141 2.08 -10.89 -14.03
CA ILE A 141 2.32 -9.64 -14.73
C ILE A 141 1.67 -9.74 -16.11
N SER A 142 0.70 -8.87 -16.37
CA SER A 142 -0.08 -8.83 -17.61
C SER A 142 0.08 -7.50 -18.33
N ASP A 143 -0.03 -7.53 -19.64
CA ASP A 143 -0.14 -6.35 -20.49
C ASP A 143 -1.45 -5.60 -20.21
N LEU A 144 -1.39 -4.28 -20.00
CA LEU A 144 -2.58 -3.47 -19.70
C LEU A 144 -3.60 -3.48 -20.85
N ALA A 145 -3.12 -3.43 -22.09
CA ALA A 145 -3.97 -3.25 -23.27
C ALA A 145 -4.67 -4.56 -23.66
N THR A 146 -3.96 -5.69 -23.56
CA THR A 146 -4.45 -7.00 -24.00
C THR A 146 -4.87 -7.94 -22.87
N LEU A 147 -4.48 -7.64 -21.62
CA LEU A 147 -4.59 -8.54 -20.46
C LEU A 147 -3.78 -9.83 -20.57
N GLU A 148 -2.96 -9.97 -21.60
CA GLU A 148 -2.13 -11.15 -21.82
C GLU A 148 -1.05 -11.23 -20.72
N GLN A 149 -0.99 -12.36 -20.02
CA GLN A 149 0.05 -12.60 -19.02
C GLN A 149 1.42 -12.72 -19.73
N ARG A 150 2.36 -11.87 -19.34
CA ARG A 150 3.72 -11.82 -19.88
C ARG A 150 4.70 -12.63 -19.05
N SER A 151 4.55 -12.60 -17.74
CA SER A 151 5.44 -13.28 -16.81
C SER A 151 4.79 -13.50 -15.45
N THR A 152 5.49 -14.25 -14.61
CA THR A 152 5.12 -14.51 -13.22
C THR A 152 6.35 -14.30 -12.34
N VAL A 153 6.17 -13.61 -11.23
CA VAL A 153 7.20 -13.38 -10.21
C VAL A 153 6.75 -14.01 -8.89
N ARG A 154 7.68 -14.58 -8.13
CA ARG A 154 7.37 -15.19 -6.83
C ARG A 154 7.54 -14.18 -5.71
N TYR A 155 6.67 -14.24 -4.72
CA TYR A 155 6.84 -13.61 -3.41
C TYR A 155 6.58 -14.60 -2.28
N ARG A 156 6.93 -14.19 -1.06
CA ARG A 156 6.72 -14.98 0.16
C ARG A 156 5.49 -14.47 0.91
N GLY A 157 4.76 -15.38 1.56
CA GLY A 157 3.58 -15.06 2.35
C GLY A 157 2.29 -15.11 1.53
N GLU A 158 1.22 -14.62 2.13
CA GLU A 158 -0.04 -14.38 1.43
C GLU A 158 -0.01 -13.01 0.74
N GLY A 159 -0.79 -12.84 -0.32
CA GLY A 159 -1.04 -11.53 -0.93
C GLY A 159 -2.52 -11.20 -0.89
N TRP A 160 -2.89 -10.03 -0.40
CA TRP A 160 -4.28 -9.58 -0.27
C TRP A 160 -4.51 -8.35 -1.15
N GLY A 161 -4.24 -7.13 -0.68
CA GLY A 161 -4.34 -5.92 -1.49
C GLY A 161 -3.00 -5.51 -2.12
N LEU A 162 -3.08 -4.77 -3.23
CA LEU A 162 -1.91 -4.23 -3.92
C LEU A 162 -2.23 -2.85 -4.50
N CYS A 163 -1.40 -1.85 -4.24
CA CYS A 163 -1.42 -0.58 -4.98
C CYS A 163 -0.01 -0.14 -5.35
N PHE A 164 0.13 0.89 -6.18
CA PHE A 164 1.44 1.43 -6.57
C PHE A 164 1.55 2.89 -6.15
N ASP A 165 2.56 3.23 -5.35
CA ASP A 165 2.74 4.59 -4.82
C ASP A 165 3.47 5.54 -5.79
N GLY A 166 3.77 5.06 -7.00
CA GLY A 166 4.60 5.75 -8.00
C GLY A 166 6.06 5.34 -7.98
N THR A 167 6.53 4.64 -6.93
CA THR A 167 7.90 4.15 -6.78
C THR A 167 7.94 2.65 -6.45
N ALA A 168 7.15 2.21 -5.47
CA ALA A 168 7.08 0.84 -4.97
C ALA A 168 5.65 0.32 -5.01
N LEU A 169 5.51 -0.99 -5.09
CA LEU A 169 4.24 -1.65 -4.83
C LEU A 169 4.01 -1.68 -3.33
N VAL A 170 2.79 -1.37 -2.89
CA VAL A 170 2.37 -1.53 -1.49
C VAL A 170 1.47 -2.74 -1.42
N MET A 171 1.84 -3.73 -0.62
CA MET A 171 1.13 -4.99 -0.47
C MET A 171 0.63 -5.16 0.97
N SER A 172 -0.62 -5.61 1.10
CA SER A 172 -1.17 -6.13 2.35
C SER A 172 -1.29 -7.65 2.27
N ASP A 173 -1.34 -8.30 3.43
CA ASP A 173 -1.44 -9.75 3.58
C ASP A 173 -2.49 -10.18 4.63
N GLY A 174 -3.40 -9.26 4.98
CA GLY A 174 -4.36 -9.46 6.07
C GLY A 174 -3.78 -9.24 7.48
N SER A 175 -2.48 -8.97 7.62
CA SER A 175 -1.87 -8.55 8.88
C SER A 175 -2.07 -7.04 9.12
N SER A 176 -1.26 -6.47 10.03
CA SER A 176 -1.18 -5.03 10.28
C SER A 176 0.05 -4.39 9.64
N VAL A 177 0.80 -5.14 8.82
CA VAL A 177 2.00 -4.66 8.14
C VAL A 177 1.68 -4.46 6.67
N LEU A 178 2.08 -3.30 6.15
CA LEU A 178 2.15 -3.03 4.72
C LEU A 178 3.60 -3.17 4.28
N GLU A 179 3.82 -4.01 3.28
CA GLU A 179 5.14 -4.22 2.70
C GLU A 179 5.26 -3.37 1.43
N PHE A 180 6.31 -2.58 1.34
CA PHE A 180 6.68 -1.87 0.13
C PHE A 180 7.66 -2.75 -0.62
N ARG A 181 7.30 -3.13 -1.84
CA ARG A 181 7.99 -4.13 -2.65
C ARG A 181 8.51 -3.53 -3.95
N ASP A 182 9.64 -4.04 -4.41
CA ASP A 182 10.19 -3.71 -5.72
C ASP A 182 9.20 -4.15 -6.81
N PRO A 183 8.84 -3.28 -7.76
CA PRO A 183 7.84 -3.60 -8.78
C PRO A 183 8.30 -4.65 -9.80
N LEU A 184 9.59 -4.97 -9.87
CA LEU A 184 10.14 -5.96 -10.80
C LEU A 184 10.39 -7.31 -10.10
N SER A 185 11.06 -7.30 -8.95
CA SER A 185 11.43 -8.53 -8.25
C SER A 185 10.42 -8.98 -7.20
N MET A 186 9.48 -8.12 -6.80
CA MET A 186 8.60 -8.30 -5.64
C MET A 186 9.32 -8.43 -4.30
N ASP A 187 10.63 -8.16 -4.22
CA ASP A 187 11.38 -8.18 -2.96
C ASP A 187 10.91 -7.07 -2.03
N VAL A 188 10.89 -7.34 -0.72
CA VAL A 188 10.53 -6.35 0.30
C VAL A 188 11.64 -5.31 0.41
N LEU A 189 11.30 -4.05 0.17
CA LEU A 189 12.17 -2.89 0.31
C LEU A 189 12.10 -2.30 1.73
N ARG A 190 10.87 -2.21 2.26
CA ARG A 190 10.60 -1.78 3.64
C ARG A 190 9.22 -2.24 4.09
N GLU A 191 9.00 -2.15 5.38
CA GLU A 191 7.73 -2.46 6.02
C GLU A 191 7.23 -1.27 6.83
N VAL A 192 5.92 -1.13 6.91
CA VAL A 192 5.25 -0.16 7.78
C VAL A 192 4.15 -0.85 8.54
N ARG A 193 4.16 -0.73 9.86
CA ARG A 193 3.06 -1.22 10.69
C ARG A 193 1.96 -0.17 10.78
N VAL A 194 0.76 -0.56 10.39
CA VAL A 194 -0.43 0.28 10.46
C VAL A 194 -0.95 0.34 11.89
N VAL A 195 -1.10 1.56 12.42
CA VAL A 195 -1.55 1.80 13.79
C VAL A 195 -2.68 2.83 13.84
N ARG A 196 -3.69 2.52 14.64
CA ARG A 196 -4.78 3.42 15.04
C ARG A 196 -4.65 3.66 16.53
N GLU A 197 -4.40 4.91 16.93
CA GLU A 197 -4.31 5.30 18.35
C GLU A 197 -3.31 4.42 19.14
N GLY A 198 -2.16 4.13 18.51
CA GLY A 198 -1.09 3.31 19.09
C GLY A 198 -1.32 1.79 19.03
N ARG A 199 -2.46 1.32 18.48
CA ARG A 199 -2.76 -0.12 18.35
C ARG A 199 -2.64 -0.60 16.90
N PRO A 200 -1.99 -1.74 16.65
CA PRO A 200 -1.95 -2.32 15.30
C PRO A 200 -3.35 -2.63 14.77
N VAL A 201 -3.59 -2.37 13.48
CA VAL A 201 -4.87 -2.67 12.83
C VAL A 201 -4.69 -3.86 11.89
N PRO A 202 -5.22 -5.06 12.22
CA PRO A 202 -5.12 -6.24 11.36
C PRO A 202 -6.17 -6.20 10.25
N ARG A 203 -6.14 -7.22 9.38
CA ARG A 203 -7.12 -7.48 8.31
C ARG A 203 -7.14 -6.41 7.22
N LEU A 204 -5.99 -5.76 6.99
CA LEU A 204 -5.82 -4.88 5.84
C LEU A 204 -6.00 -5.71 4.57
N ASN A 205 -6.94 -5.31 3.73
CA ASN A 205 -7.30 -6.04 2.52
C ASN A 205 -6.96 -5.18 1.30
N GLU A 206 -7.90 -4.98 0.38
CA GLU A 206 -7.69 -4.19 -0.82
C GLU A 206 -7.18 -2.78 -0.53
N LEU A 207 -6.27 -2.29 -1.39
CA LEU A 207 -5.51 -1.06 -1.21
C LEU A 207 -5.66 -0.15 -2.42
N GLU A 208 -5.68 1.16 -2.18
CA GLU A 208 -5.53 2.18 -3.22
C GLU A 208 -4.53 3.27 -2.79
N CYS A 209 -3.60 3.61 -3.67
CA CYS A 209 -2.52 4.55 -3.38
C CYS A 209 -2.84 5.93 -3.97
N VAL A 210 -2.96 6.95 -3.13
CA VAL A 210 -3.26 8.34 -3.57
C VAL A 210 -2.23 9.30 -2.96
N GLY A 211 -1.20 9.61 -3.74
CA GLY A 211 -0.09 10.47 -3.27
C GLY A 211 0.65 9.81 -2.09
N SER A 212 0.67 10.47 -0.93
CA SER A 212 1.29 9.93 0.29
C SER A 212 0.34 9.12 1.17
N GLU A 213 -0.89 8.91 0.71
CA GLU A 213 -1.93 8.20 1.44
C GLU A 213 -2.19 6.83 0.84
N ILE A 214 -2.44 5.86 1.69
CA ILE A 214 -2.91 4.52 1.31
C ILE A 214 -4.30 4.36 1.89
N TYR A 215 -5.27 4.07 1.04
CA TYR A 215 -6.61 3.70 1.42
C TYR A 215 -6.66 2.19 1.53
N ALA A 216 -7.23 1.66 2.60
CA ALA A 216 -7.28 0.21 2.83
C ALA A 216 -8.66 -0.21 3.33
N ASN A 217 -9.25 -1.20 2.67
CA ASN A 217 -10.37 -1.93 3.25
C ASN A 217 -9.90 -2.71 4.50
N VAL A 218 -10.78 -2.82 5.50
CA VAL A 218 -10.58 -3.74 6.63
C VAL A 218 -11.54 -4.92 6.47
N TRP A 219 -11.01 -6.13 6.27
CA TRP A 219 -11.85 -7.28 5.97
C TRP A 219 -12.83 -7.62 7.11
N GLN A 220 -14.08 -7.89 6.74
CA GLN A 220 -15.24 -8.06 7.64
C GLN A 220 -15.65 -6.77 8.40
N SER A 221 -15.38 -5.61 7.82
CA SER A 221 -15.81 -4.30 8.29
C SER A 221 -16.33 -3.47 7.12
N ASP A 222 -17.14 -2.45 7.44
CA ASP A 222 -17.55 -1.40 6.50
C ASP A 222 -16.65 -0.15 6.62
N GLU A 223 -15.48 -0.27 7.26
CA GLU A 223 -14.49 0.79 7.39
C GLU A 223 -13.47 0.76 6.25
N ILE A 224 -13.11 1.95 5.75
CA ILE A 224 -11.89 2.18 4.95
C ILE A 224 -10.97 3.08 5.76
N LEU A 225 -9.70 2.69 5.87
CA LEU A 225 -8.68 3.48 6.56
C LEU A 225 -7.95 4.36 5.55
N ARG A 226 -7.66 5.60 5.94
CA ARG A 226 -6.66 6.44 5.27
C ARG A 226 -5.38 6.39 6.10
N ILE A 227 -4.30 5.92 5.49
CA ILE A 227 -3.04 5.59 6.17
C ILE A 227 -1.93 6.45 5.60
N ASP A 228 -1.15 7.08 6.46
CA ASP A 228 0.08 7.76 6.05
C ASP A 228 1.15 6.73 5.64
N SER A 229 1.60 6.76 4.39
CA SER A 229 2.46 5.72 3.81
C SER A 229 3.88 5.65 4.38
N LYS A 230 4.31 6.68 5.11
CA LYS A 230 5.63 6.75 5.72
C LYS A 230 5.61 6.22 7.15
N THR A 231 4.56 6.56 7.90
CA THR A 231 4.48 6.31 9.35
C THR A 231 3.58 5.13 9.70
N GLY A 232 2.64 4.75 8.82
CA GLY A 232 1.61 3.74 9.11
C GLY A 232 0.48 4.24 9.99
N ARG A 233 0.50 5.52 10.36
CA ARG A 233 -0.56 6.09 11.19
C ARG A 233 -1.85 6.19 10.38
N VAL A 234 -2.95 5.67 10.94
CA VAL A 234 -4.29 5.94 10.43
C VAL A 234 -4.61 7.42 10.67
N THR A 235 -4.84 8.16 9.59
CA THR A 235 -5.14 9.60 9.61
C THR A 235 -6.63 9.88 9.47
N ALA A 236 -7.39 8.94 8.89
CA ALA A 236 -8.85 8.97 8.89
C ALA A 236 -9.46 7.57 8.84
N ILE A 237 -10.70 7.49 9.29
CA ILE A 237 -11.55 6.30 9.19
C ILE A 237 -12.81 6.72 8.46
N VAL A 238 -13.09 6.05 7.34
CA VAL A 238 -14.25 6.28 6.49
C VAL A 238 -15.31 5.23 6.82
N ASP A 239 -16.48 5.68 7.23
CA ASP A 239 -17.68 4.85 7.40
C ASP A 239 -18.37 4.67 6.03
N ALA A 240 -18.35 3.44 5.49
CA ALA A 240 -18.99 3.05 4.24
C ALA A 240 -20.23 2.13 4.46
N SER A 241 -20.71 2.00 5.70
CA SER A 241 -21.83 1.09 6.05
C SER A 241 -23.17 1.45 5.38
N ALA A 242 -23.30 2.68 4.88
CA ALA A 242 -24.51 3.18 4.25
C ALA A 242 -24.60 2.93 2.73
N LEU A 243 -23.65 2.22 2.13
CA LEU A 243 -23.62 2.02 0.66
C LEU A 243 -24.72 1.07 0.17
N LEU A 244 -24.86 -0.11 0.78
CA LEU A 244 -25.88 -1.07 0.37
C LEU A 244 -27.19 -0.87 1.13
N THR A 245 -28.31 -1.09 0.43
CA THR A 245 -29.58 -1.32 1.11
C THR A 245 -29.56 -2.67 1.83
N ARG A 246 -30.44 -2.83 2.83
CA ARG A 246 -30.61 -4.12 3.54
C ARG A 246 -30.93 -5.30 2.60
N PHE A 247 -31.59 -5.05 1.46
CA PHE A 247 -31.91 -6.12 0.53
C PHE A 247 -30.69 -6.55 -0.30
N GLU A 248 -29.89 -5.58 -0.75
CA GLU A 248 -28.64 -5.85 -1.48
C GLU A 248 -27.62 -6.55 -0.57
N SER A 249 -27.50 -6.11 0.69
CA SER A 249 -26.58 -6.71 1.66
C SER A 249 -26.87 -8.17 1.99
N LEU A 250 -28.08 -8.67 1.74
CA LEU A 250 -28.43 -10.09 1.94
C LEU A 250 -27.89 -11.01 0.83
N ARG A 251 -27.49 -10.43 -0.31
CA ARG A 251 -26.99 -11.16 -1.49
C ARG A 251 -25.53 -10.86 -1.80
N ALA A 252 -25.01 -9.77 -1.26
CA ALA A 252 -23.62 -9.39 -1.26
C ALA A 252 -22.82 -10.14 -0.18
N ASP A 253 -21.51 -10.19 -0.36
CA ASP A 253 -20.53 -10.48 0.69
C ASP A 253 -20.00 -9.13 1.21
N VAL A 254 -18.73 -9.02 1.60
CA VAL A 254 -18.19 -7.83 2.25
C VAL A 254 -17.74 -6.72 1.30
N LEU A 255 -17.67 -5.49 1.83
CA LEU A 255 -16.99 -4.34 1.22
C LEU A 255 -15.53 -4.71 0.86
N ASN A 256 -15.13 -4.51 -0.40
CA ASN A 256 -13.76 -4.73 -0.88
C ASN A 256 -13.60 -4.19 -2.31
N GLY A 257 -12.59 -3.34 -2.55
CA GLY A 257 -12.33 -2.72 -3.84
C GLY A 257 -12.45 -1.20 -3.77
N ILE A 258 -11.33 -0.51 -4.00
CA ILE A 258 -11.19 0.94 -3.92
C ILE A 258 -10.43 1.38 -5.16
N ALA A 259 -10.96 2.34 -5.92
CA ALA A 259 -10.21 2.97 -7.01
C ALA A 259 -10.40 4.48 -7.00
N TYR A 260 -9.31 5.23 -7.14
CA TYR A 260 -9.34 6.68 -7.13
C TYR A 260 -9.52 7.25 -8.54
N ARG A 261 -10.41 8.24 -8.68
CA ARG A 261 -10.65 8.97 -9.93
C ARG A 261 -9.98 10.35 -9.85
N PRO A 262 -8.83 10.57 -10.50
CA PRO A 262 -8.09 11.82 -10.37
C PRO A 262 -8.84 13.03 -10.94
N ASP A 263 -9.62 12.85 -12.01
CA ASP A 263 -10.31 13.95 -12.69
C ASP A 263 -11.42 14.58 -11.83
N SER A 264 -12.14 13.75 -11.07
CA SER A 264 -13.24 14.16 -10.20
C SER A 264 -12.86 14.23 -8.72
N LYS A 265 -11.68 13.71 -8.34
CA LYS A 265 -11.23 13.54 -6.96
C LYS A 265 -12.22 12.74 -6.10
N THR A 266 -12.82 11.74 -6.71
CA THR A 266 -13.77 10.81 -6.10
C THR A 266 -13.17 9.41 -6.02
N PHE A 267 -13.81 8.53 -5.26
CA PHE A 267 -13.46 7.12 -5.18
C PHE A 267 -14.58 6.28 -5.78
N LEU A 268 -14.22 5.20 -6.45
CA LEU A 268 -15.09 4.09 -6.77
C LEU A 268 -14.96 3.04 -5.68
N LEU A 269 -16.08 2.64 -5.08
CA LEU A 269 -16.16 1.63 -4.03
C LEU A 269 -17.15 0.54 -4.45
N THR A 270 -16.78 -0.72 -4.20
CA THR A 270 -17.65 -1.88 -4.42
C THR A 270 -17.38 -2.93 -3.35
N GLY A 271 -17.88 -4.14 -3.56
CA GLY A 271 -17.58 -5.29 -2.73
C GLY A 271 -17.78 -6.61 -3.44
N LYS A 272 -17.46 -7.67 -2.72
CA LYS A 272 -17.52 -9.04 -3.20
C LYS A 272 -18.98 -9.41 -3.44
N LEU A 273 -19.32 -9.77 -4.68
CA LEU A 273 -20.68 -10.11 -5.11
C LEU A 273 -21.67 -8.93 -4.96
N TRP A 274 -21.18 -7.69 -4.91
CA TRP A 274 -22.04 -6.51 -4.84
C TRP A 274 -22.74 -6.28 -6.19
N PRO A 275 -24.03 -5.94 -6.20
CA PRO A 275 -24.74 -5.63 -7.45
C PRO A 275 -24.47 -4.19 -7.94
N GLN A 276 -23.80 -3.37 -7.13
CA GLN A 276 -23.56 -1.96 -7.38
C GLN A 276 -22.12 -1.58 -7.08
N LEU A 277 -21.62 -0.63 -7.86
CA LEU A 277 -20.41 0.12 -7.60
C LEU A 277 -20.77 1.59 -7.40
N PHE A 278 -20.15 2.23 -6.41
CA PHE A 278 -20.50 3.56 -5.96
C PHE A 278 -19.36 4.52 -6.24
N GLU A 279 -19.65 5.62 -6.93
CA GLU A 279 -18.76 6.77 -6.90
C GLU A 279 -19.10 7.65 -5.71
N VAL A 280 -18.10 7.96 -4.88
CA VAL A 280 -18.28 8.66 -3.62
C VAL A 280 -17.28 9.79 -3.43
N GLU A 281 -17.70 10.78 -2.66
CA GLU A 281 -16.82 11.73 -1.99
C GLU A 281 -16.65 11.33 -0.52
N LEU A 282 -15.46 11.53 0.02
CA LEU A 282 -15.19 11.33 1.45
C LEU A 282 -15.38 12.67 2.16
N VAL A 283 -16.34 12.74 3.08
CA VAL A 283 -16.70 13.99 3.76
C VAL A 283 -16.70 13.81 5.29
N PRO A 284 -16.42 14.86 6.08
CA PRO A 284 -16.50 14.79 7.54
C PRO A 284 -17.85 14.26 8.02
N ARG A 285 -17.82 13.36 9.00
CA ARG A 285 -19.00 12.72 9.59
C ARG A 285 -19.90 13.70 10.33
#